data_AF-A0A947BI90-F1
#
_entry.id   AF-A0A947BI90-F1
#
_cell.length_a   1.000
_cell.length_b   1.000
_cell.length_c   1.000
_cell.angle_alpha   90.00
_cell.angle_beta   90.00
_cell.angle_gamma   90.00
#
_symmetry.space_group_name_H-M   'P 1'
#
loop_
_entity.id
_entity.type
_entity.pdbx_description
1 polymer ?
#
loop_
_entity_poly.entity_id
_entity_poly.type
_entity_poly.pdbx_seq_one_letter_code
_entity_poly.pdbx_strand_id
1 'polypeptide(L)'
;AALIDTLADDPHTLVVISSDLSHFLNYAEAQRVDAGTCDKILHKSTSLSGEQACGARAINGLMASAKCRPLEIDLLHVCNSGDTAGKPDRVVGYAAFALR
;
A
#
# COMPACT_ATOMS: atom_id res chain seq x y z
N ALA A 1 -13.33 -6.26 2.03
CA ALA A 1 -13.75 -7.20 0.98
C ALA A 1 -15.10 -6.79 0.40
N ALA A 2 -16.23 -7.03 1.05
CA ALA A 2 -17.58 -6.85 0.46
C ALA A 2 -17.80 -5.56 -0.36
N LEU A 3 -17.47 -4.37 0.18
CA LEU A 3 -17.60 -3.11 -0.57
C LEU A 3 -16.76 -3.10 -1.85
N ILE A 4 -15.51 -3.57 -1.78
CA ILE A 4 -14.61 -3.65 -2.93
C ILE A 4 -15.12 -4.68 -3.93
N ASP A 5 -15.61 -5.83 -3.47
CA ASP A 5 -16.20 -6.84 -4.35
C ASP A 5 -17.41 -6.29 -5.12
N THR A 6 -18.28 -5.52 -4.45
CA THR A 6 -19.42 -4.86 -5.11
C THR A 6 -19.00 -3.83 -6.14
N LEU A 7 -17.97 -3.02 -5.86
CA LEU A 7 -17.48 -2.01 -6.79
C LEU A 7 -16.72 -2.62 -7.97
N ALA A 8 -15.96 -3.70 -7.74
CA ALA A 8 -15.18 -4.38 -8.77
C ALA A 8 -16.04 -5.21 -9.74
N ASP A 9 -17.33 -5.46 -9.44
CA ASP A 9 -18.26 -6.10 -10.36
C ASP A 9 -18.69 -5.20 -11.52
N ASP A 10 -18.50 -3.89 -11.40
CA ASP A 10 -18.74 -2.93 -12.49
C ASP A 10 -17.45 -2.68 -13.29
N PRO A 11 -17.37 -3.09 -14.57
CA PRO A 11 -16.19 -2.89 -15.40
C PRO A 11 -15.89 -1.41 -15.71
N HIS A 12 -16.81 -0.49 -15.41
CA HIS A 12 -16.61 0.95 -15.55
C HIS A 12 -16.07 1.62 -14.28
N THR A 13 -15.86 0.86 -13.21
CA THR A 13 -15.39 1.37 -11.92
C THR A 13 -13.91 1.05 -11.71
N LEU A 14 -13.12 2.09 -11.38
CA LEU A 14 -11.74 1.95 -10.91
C LEU A 14 -11.69 2.15 -9.38
N VAL A 15 -11.20 1.14 -8.66
CA VAL A 15 -10.98 1.23 -7.22
C VAL A 15 -9.59 1.82 -6.94
N VAL A 16 -9.55 2.97 -6.26
CA VAL A 16 -8.31 3.61 -5.81
C VAL A 16 -8.26 3.61 -4.29
N ILE A 17 -7.16 3.11 -3.72
CA ILE A 17 -6.89 3.16 -2.28
C ILE A 17 -5.76 4.16 -2.04
N SER A 18 -6.08 5.25 -1.33
CA SER A 18 -5.11 6.27 -0.96
C SER A 18 -4.51 5.95 0.40
N SER A 19 -3.20 5.80 0.47
CA SER A 19 -2.46 5.55 1.72
C SER A 19 -1.00 5.95 1.57
N ASP A 20 -0.46 6.58 2.61
CA ASP A 20 0.98 6.61 2.85
C ASP A 20 1.43 5.29 3.51
N LEU A 21 2.74 5.04 3.54
CA LEU A 21 3.36 3.92 4.25
C LEU A 21 3.78 4.34 5.67
N SER A 22 5.05 4.18 6.04
CA SER A 22 5.55 4.55 7.35
C SER A 22 5.56 6.06 7.58
N HIS A 23 5.46 6.48 8.84
CA HIS A 23 5.47 7.88 9.26
C HIS A 23 6.59 8.18 10.25
N PHE A 24 7.30 9.29 10.02
CA PHE A 24 8.21 9.94 10.96
C PHE A 24 9.39 9.07 11.44
N LEU A 25 9.74 8.04 10.67
CA LEU A 25 10.96 7.26 10.87
C LEU A 25 12.15 7.99 10.25
N ASN A 26 13.36 7.66 10.71
CA ASN A 26 14.55 8.08 9.96
C ASN A 26 14.62 7.33 8.62
N TYR A 27 15.39 7.86 7.68
CA TYR A 27 15.45 7.37 6.31
C TYR A 27 15.72 5.85 6.20
N ALA A 28 16.70 5.33 6.95
CA ALA A 28 17.05 3.91 6.90
C ALA A 28 15.97 3.01 7.50
N GLU A 29 15.34 3.45 8.59
CA GLU A 29 14.21 2.74 9.20
C GLU A 29 12.97 2.74 8.30
N ALA A 30 12.67 3.88 7.67
CA ALA A 30 11.58 4.01 6.71
C ALA A 30 11.76 3.03 5.55
N GLN A 31 12.92 3.01 4.90
CA GLN A 31 13.22 2.07 3.82
C GLN A 31 12.99 0.60 4.23
N ARG A 32 13.45 0.21 5.43
CA ARG A 32 13.28 -1.15 5.93
C ARG A 32 11.81 -1.50 6.20
N VAL A 33 11.07 -0.59 6.84
CA VAL A 33 9.65 -0.81 7.16
C VAL A 33 8.82 -0.82 5.89
N ASP A 34 9.04 0.13 5.00
CA ASP A 34 8.31 0.29 3.75
C ASP A 34 8.55 -0.90 2.82
N ALA A 35 9.79 -1.40 2.71
CA ALA A 35 10.09 -2.62 1.97
C ALA A 35 9.31 -3.83 2.51
N GLY A 36 9.29 -4.00 3.84
CA GLY A 36 8.50 -5.07 4.48
C GLY A 36 6.99 -4.91 4.27
N THR A 37 6.49 -3.67 4.22
CA THR A 37 5.08 -3.40 3.88
C THR A 37 4.79 -3.71 2.41
N CYS A 38 5.67 -3.34 1.49
CA CYS A 38 5.55 -3.66 0.06
C CYS A 38 5.54 -5.18 -0.16
N ASP A 39 6.45 -5.92 0.48
CA ASP A 39 6.48 -7.38 0.41
C ASP A 39 5.16 -7.99 0.91
N LYS A 40 4.60 -7.50 2.02
CA LYS A 40 3.29 -7.97 2.49
C LYS A 40 2.18 -7.73 1.46
N ILE A 41 2.17 -6.56 0.80
CA ILE A 41 1.18 -6.23 -0.23
C ILE A 41 1.35 -7.15 -1.45
N LEU A 42 2.58 -7.35 -1.93
CA LEU A 42 2.88 -8.24 -3.06
C LEU A 42 2.47 -9.69 -2.77
N HIS A 43 2.58 -10.13 -1.52
CA HIS A 43 2.12 -11.44 -1.06
C HIS A 43 0.65 -11.48 -0.60
N LYS A 44 -0.13 -10.43 -0.90
CA LYS A 44 -1.57 -10.34 -0.63
C LYS A 44 -1.92 -10.56 0.85
N SER A 45 -1.07 -10.08 1.75
CA SER A 45 -1.31 -10.12 3.19
C SER A 45 -2.52 -9.28 3.57
N THR A 46 -3.31 -9.76 4.53
CA THR A 46 -4.46 -9.05 5.10
C THR A 46 -4.20 -8.55 6.52
N SER A 47 -2.93 -8.48 6.94
CA SER A 47 -2.52 -8.18 8.31
C SER A 47 -1.63 -6.93 8.42
N LEU A 48 -1.75 -5.99 7.48
CA LEU A 48 -1.09 -4.69 7.63
C LEU A 48 -1.68 -3.95 8.83
N SER A 49 -0.82 -3.28 9.59
CA SER A 49 -1.20 -2.39 10.69
C SER A 49 -1.21 -0.92 10.23
N GLY A 50 -1.81 -0.04 11.03
CA GLY A 50 -1.90 1.39 10.72
C GLY A 50 -0.53 2.10 10.69
N GLU A 51 0.46 1.55 11.38
CA GLU A 51 1.85 2.04 11.38
C GLU A 51 2.59 1.68 10.09
N GLN A 52 2.17 0.59 9.43
CA GLN A 52 2.74 0.18 8.14
C GLN A 52 2.13 0.96 6.98
N ALA A 53 0.85 1.28 7.07
CA ALA A 53 0.12 2.08 6.09
C ALA A 53 -1.10 2.71 6.76
N CYS A 54 -1.31 4.02 6.61
CA CYS A 54 -2.45 4.70 7.24
C CYS A 54 -3.82 4.17 6.71
N GLY A 55 -3.85 3.72 5.47
CA GLY A 55 -4.96 3.06 4.80
C GLY A 55 -4.99 1.54 4.95
N ALA A 56 -4.26 0.95 5.91
CA ALA A 56 -4.13 -0.50 6.08
C ALA A 56 -5.46 -1.25 6.09
N ARG A 57 -6.53 -0.69 6.67
CA ARG A 57 -7.87 -1.32 6.66
C ARG A 57 -8.42 -1.50 5.24
N ALA A 58 -8.27 -0.50 4.39
CA ALA A 58 -8.71 -0.56 3.00
C ALA A 58 -7.83 -1.54 2.20
N ILE A 59 -6.50 -1.48 2.38
CA ILE A 59 -5.54 -2.38 1.72
C ILE A 59 -5.82 -3.84 2.10
N ASN A 60 -5.96 -4.14 3.40
CA ASN A 60 -6.33 -5.48 3.87
C ASN A 60 -7.68 -5.93 3.28
N GLY A 61 -8.63 -4.99 3.16
CA GLY A 61 -9.92 -5.22 2.52
C GLY A 61 -9.81 -5.60 1.05
N LEU A 62 -8.87 -4.99 0.31
CA LEU A 62 -8.56 -5.27 -1.10
C LEU A 62 -7.89 -6.62 -1.26
N MET A 63 -6.90 -6.94 -0.40
CA MET A 63 -6.21 -8.22 -0.43
C MET A 63 -7.14 -9.39 -0.07
N ALA A 64 -8.19 -9.13 0.72
CA ALA A 64 -9.25 -10.09 1.05
C ALA A 64 -10.39 -10.16 0.03
N SER A 65 -10.44 -9.27 -0.97
CA SER A 65 -11.49 -9.26 -2.01
C SER A 65 -11.40 -10.51 -2.88
N ALA A 66 -12.52 -11.21 -3.08
CA ALA A 66 -12.55 -12.38 -3.96
C ALA A 66 -12.33 -11.99 -5.43
N LYS A 67 -12.69 -10.75 -5.81
CA LYS A 67 -12.54 -10.20 -7.16
C LYS A 67 -11.11 -9.75 -7.46
N CYS A 68 -10.44 -9.13 -6.48
CA CYS A 68 -9.09 -8.61 -6.67
C CYS A 68 -8.00 -9.65 -6.35
N ARG A 69 -8.28 -10.65 -5.50
CA ARG A 69 -7.29 -11.66 -5.11
C ARG A 69 -6.70 -12.48 -6.27
N PRO A 70 -7.41 -12.78 -7.37
CA PRO A 70 -6.81 -13.44 -8.54
C PRO A 70 -5.84 -12.56 -9.34
N LEU A 71 -5.96 -11.22 -9.24
CA LEU A 71 -5.16 -10.28 -10.02
C LEU A 71 -3.69 -10.29 -9.59
N GLU A 72 -2.79 -10.06 -10.52
CA GLU A 72 -1.37 -9.84 -10.22
C GLU A 72 -1.17 -8.44 -9.65
N ILE A 73 -0.18 -8.28 -8.77
CA ILE A 73 0.16 -7.00 -8.16
C ILE A 73 1.54 -6.60 -8.64
N ASP A 74 1.63 -5.44 -9.30
CA ASP A 74 2.89 -4.83 -9.68
C ASP A 74 3.21 -3.67 -8.73
N LEU A 75 4.41 -3.67 -8.15
CA LEU A 75 4.97 -2.49 -7.49
C LEU A 75 5.54 -1.56 -8.58
N LEU A 76 4.91 -0.42 -8.79
CA LEU A 76 5.31 0.54 -9.81
C LEU A 76 6.44 1.45 -9.34
N HIS A 77 6.36 1.91 -8.09
CA HIS A 77 7.36 2.79 -7.50
C HIS A 77 7.30 2.75 -5.97
N VAL A 78 8.44 3.00 -5.33
CA VAL A 78 8.56 3.20 -3.88
C VAL A 78 9.59 4.31 -3.64
N CYS A 79 9.25 5.24 -2.75
CA CYS A 79 10.12 6.35 -2.34
C CYS A 79 9.69 6.87 -0.98
N ASN A 80 10.40 7.84 -0.43
CA ASN A 80 9.98 8.57 0.75
C ASN A 80 10.25 10.09 0.60
N SER A 81 9.70 10.89 1.51
CA SER A 81 9.83 12.35 1.46
C SER A 81 11.28 12.86 1.52
N GLY A 82 12.22 12.05 1.98
CA GLY A 82 13.65 12.34 1.97
C GLY A 82 14.30 12.29 0.58
N ASP A 83 13.68 11.59 -0.39
CA ASP A 83 14.20 11.46 -1.76
C ASP A 83 14.02 12.74 -2.60
N THR A 84 13.31 13.75 -2.08
CA THR A 84 13.08 15.03 -2.76
C THR A 84 13.91 16.16 -2.16
N ALA A 85 13.52 16.69 -0.99
CA ALA A 85 14.17 17.80 -0.30
C ALA A 85 14.02 17.74 1.23
N GLY A 86 13.47 16.65 1.78
CA GLY A 86 13.23 16.49 3.20
C GLY A 86 14.50 16.27 4.02
N LYS A 87 14.45 16.64 5.31
CA LYS A 87 15.49 16.21 6.26
C LYS A 87 15.37 14.68 6.47
N PRO A 88 16.47 13.91 6.44
CA PRO A 88 16.43 12.45 6.50
C PRO A 88 16.12 11.89 7.90
N ASP A 89 15.91 12.77 8.89
CA ASP A 89 15.65 12.41 10.28
C ASP A 89 14.20 11.97 10.51
N ARG A 90 13.25 12.49 9.73
CA ARG A 90 11.81 12.13 9.83
C ARG A 90 11.15 12.19 8.46
N VAL A 91 10.92 11.03 7.85
CA VAL A 91 10.33 10.92 6.51
C VAL A 91 8.97 10.22 6.53
N VAL A 92 8.21 10.38 5.44
CA VAL A 92 6.99 9.62 5.15
C VAL A 92 7.23 8.75 3.92
N GLY A 93 6.86 7.48 4.00
CA GLY A 93 7.00 6.50 2.92
C GLY A 93 5.84 6.52 1.94
N TYR A 94 6.13 6.27 0.66
CA TYR A 94 5.17 6.24 -0.43
C TYR A 94 5.42 5.03 -1.32
N ALA A 95 4.35 4.39 -1.79
CA ALA A 95 4.43 3.39 -2.84
C ALA A 95 3.20 3.42 -3.74
N ALA A 96 3.41 3.08 -5.01
CA ALA A 96 2.35 2.95 -6.01
C ALA A 96 2.28 1.50 -6.49
N PHE A 97 1.07 0.95 -6.52
CA PHE A 97 0.79 -0.42 -6.97
C PHE A 97 -0.29 -0.42 -8.05
N ALA A 98 -0.19 -1.35 -8.99
CA ALA A 98 -1.25 -1.67 -9.94
C ALA A 98 -1.70 -3.12 -9.76
N LEU A 99 -3.00 -3.36 -9.90
CA LEU A 99 -3.59 -4.70 -9.95
C LEU A 99 -4.06 -4.97 -11.38
N ARG A 100 -3.69 -6.12 -11.95
CA ARG A 100 -4.03 -6.51 -13.33
C ARG A 100 -4.43 -7.97 -13.49
#